data_AF-A0AAJ1T060-F1
#
_entry.id   AF-A0AAJ1T060-F1
#
_cell.length_a   1.000
_cell.length_b   1.000
_cell.length_c   1.000
_cell.angle_alpha   90.00
_cell.angle_beta   90.00
_cell.angle_gamma   90.00
#
_symmetry.space_group_name_H-M   'P 1'
#
loop_
_entity.id
_entity.type
_entity.pdbx_description
1 polymer ?
#
loop_
_entity_poly.entity_id
_entity_poly.type
_entity_poly.pdbx_seq_one_letter_code
_entity_poly.pdbx_strand_id
1 'polypeptide(L)'
;MENLFSVRMRAAKENDGDERGIHISGGEGLRLYHQIQELAEELLQKALTHERGKPDTIHLSIEKVKENPVFVPPISIKNHEANTVEGGREVACQLLRNIGISENSIQSALQHMKKPKSIRGAALIDEVSGLRLDQRGDKGVRVSRMDWDVESLRFMQKSDSSLVHQRAIEASALANKVAFYPEVVAELCWSDDPGYTTGYVTGQGIYHRIPCLKESGNASGGRVFFIRHDVQNIEDLIHRLERQPVLIGWEKKAFETMNKRVEV
;
A
#
# COMPACT_ATOMS: atom_id res chain seq x y z
N MET A 1 -13.84 -17.39 17.92
CA MET A 1 -13.19 -16.45 17.00
C MET A 1 -13.06 -15.14 17.73
N GLU A 2 -11.84 -14.65 17.90
CA GLU A 2 -11.65 -13.32 18.48
C GLU A 2 -12.28 -12.28 17.53
N ASN A 3 -13.01 -11.32 18.08
CA ASN A 3 -13.71 -10.33 17.27
C ASN A 3 -12.67 -9.38 16.64
N LEU A 4 -12.40 -9.53 15.35
CA LEU A 4 -11.55 -8.64 14.57
C LEU A 4 -12.33 -7.41 14.11
N PHE A 5 -11.70 -6.24 14.16
CA PHE A 5 -12.27 -4.97 13.77
C PHE A 5 -11.36 -4.25 12.78
N SER A 6 -11.98 -3.62 11.78
CA SER A 6 -11.33 -2.67 10.89
C SER A 6 -11.44 -1.29 11.51
N VAL A 7 -10.30 -0.69 11.85
CA VAL A 7 -10.19 0.68 12.32
C VAL A 7 -9.59 1.50 11.19
N ARG A 8 -10.28 2.54 10.72
CA ARG A 8 -9.82 3.37 9.60
C ARG A 8 -9.95 4.84 9.95
N MET A 9 -8.96 5.62 9.56
CA MET A 9 -8.89 7.07 9.78
C MET A 9 -8.65 7.78 8.45
N ARG A 10 -9.33 8.93 8.28
CA ARG A 10 -9.01 9.92 7.25
C ARG A 10 -9.02 11.32 7.86
N ALA A 11 -8.07 12.14 7.44
CA ALA A 11 -7.95 13.54 7.83
C ALA A 11 -7.79 14.44 6.60
N ALA A 12 -8.51 15.56 6.57
CA ALA A 12 -8.49 16.51 5.47
C ALA A 12 -8.52 17.95 5.98
N LYS A 13 -7.97 18.86 5.18
CA LYS A 13 -8.02 20.32 5.36
C LYS A 13 -9.01 20.89 4.35
N GLU A 14 -9.87 21.81 4.74
CA GLU A 14 -10.83 22.44 3.84
C GLU A 14 -10.11 23.16 2.69
N ASN A 15 -10.77 23.20 1.53
CA ASN A 15 -10.29 23.90 0.36
C ASN A 15 -11.47 24.54 -0.36
N ASP A 16 -11.37 25.84 -0.62
CA ASP A 16 -12.42 26.59 -1.31
C ASP A 16 -12.72 25.94 -2.67
N GLY A 17 -13.91 25.36 -2.80
CA GLY A 17 -14.39 24.70 -4.02
C GLY A 17 -14.25 23.17 -4.09
N ASP A 18 -13.72 22.49 -3.05
CA ASP A 18 -13.83 21.03 -2.91
C ASP A 18 -14.39 20.69 -1.52
N GLU A 19 -15.66 20.30 -1.47
CA GLU A 19 -16.37 19.88 -0.24
C GLU A 19 -15.65 18.76 0.53
N ARG A 20 -14.69 18.06 -0.09
CA ARG A 20 -13.93 16.96 0.54
C ARG A 20 -12.56 17.36 1.06
N GLY A 21 -12.10 18.58 0.78
CA GLY A 21 -10.83 19.11 1.25
C GLY A 21 -9.58 18.44 0.66
N ILE A 22 -8.42 19.02 0.95
CA ILE A 22 -7.09 18.49 0.64
C ILE A 22 -6.76 17.37 1.63
N HIS A 23 -6.32 16.21 1.10
CA HIS A 23 -5.89 15.09 1.93
C HIS A 23 -4.68 15.48 2.81
N ILE A 24 -4.80 15.21 4.12
CA ILE A 24 -3.72 15.40 5.08
C ILE A 24 -3.13 14.07 5.48
N SER A 25 -3.96 13.13 5.96
CA SER A 25 -3.49 11.83 6.42
C SER A 25 -4.56 10.77 6.30
N GLY A 26 -4.13 9.51 6.26
CA GLY A 26 -5.00 8.35 6.35
C GLY A 26 -4.23 7.16 6.87
N GLY A 27 -4.96 6.22 7.46
CA GLY A 27 -4.38 4.99 7.98
C GLY A 27 -5.49 4.01 8.32
N GLU A 28 -5.12 2.75 8.46
CA GLU A 28 -6.02 1.72 8.90
C GLU A 28 -5.27 0.59 9.61
N GLY A 29 -6.04 -0.26 10.27
CA GLY A 29 -5.56 -1.54 10.75
C GLY A 29 -6.68 -2.52 11.03
N LEU A 30 -6.28 -3.78 11.19
CA LEU A 30 -7.11 -4.91 11.63
C LEU A 30 -6.65 -5.34 13.01
N ARG A 31 -7.53 -5.20 14.00
CA ARG A 31 -7.19 -5.42 15.41
C ARG A 31 -8.25 -6.21 16.16
N LEU A 32 -7.82 -6.92 17.20
CA LEU A 32 -8.74 -7.53 18.15
C LEU A 32 -9.45 -6.44 18.94
N TYR A 33 -10.61 -6.76 19.50
CA TYR A 33 -11.42 -5.80 20.26
C TYR A 33 -10.63 -5.03 21.34
N HIS A 34 -9.76 -5.71 22.09
CA HIS A 34 -8.98 -5.09 23.16
C HIS A 34 -7.85 -4.16 22.66
N GLN A 35 -7.50 -4.22 21.37
CA GLN A 35 -6.47 -3.40 20.72
C GLN A 35 -7.05 -2.18 19.99
N ILE A 36 -8.38 -2.05 19.88
CA ILE A 36 -9.02 -0.97 19.12
C ILE A 36 -8.62 0.41 19.64
N GLN A 37 -8.59 0.57 20.97
CA GLN A 37 -8.29 1.86 21.60
C GLN A 37 -6.88 2.33 21.25
N GLU A 38 -5.87 1.47 21.43
CA GLU A 38 -4.48 1.75 21.11
C GLU A 38 -4.32 2.21 19.65
N LEU A 39 -4.89 1.45 18.70
CA LEU A 39 -4.81 1.82 17.28
C LEU A 39 -5.57 3.13 16.96
N ALA A 40 -6.71 3.38 17.60
CA ALA A 40 -7.45 4.62 17.38
C ALA A 40 -6.66 5.84 17.85
N GLU A 41 -5.97 5.75 18.99
CA GLU A 41 -5.08 6.78 19.52
C GLU A 41 -3.89 7.02 18.58
N GLU A 42 -3.24 5.94 18.09
CA GLU A 42 -2.15 6.02 17.11
C GLU A 42 -2.58 6.73 15.82
N LEU A 43 -3.72 6.34 15.26
CA LEU A 43 -4.24 6.94 14.03
C LEU A 43 -4.65 8.41 14.24
N LEU A 44 -5.23 8.75 15.38
CA LEU A 44 -5.56 10.14 15.69
C LEU A 44 -4.29 10.98 15.82
N GLN A 45 -3.28 10.49 16.52
CA GLN A 45 -1.99 11.18 16.65
C GLN A 45 -1.33 11.39 15.28
N LYS A 46 -1.32 10.34 14.43
CA LYS A 46 -0.82 10.42 13.04
C LYS A 46 -1.50 11.53 12.23
N ALA A 47 -2.80 11.73 12.40
CA ALA A 47 -3.53 12.82 11.73
C ALA A 47 -3.13 14.20 12.24
N LEU A 48 -2.98 14.35 13.55
CA LEU A 48 -2.73 15.64 14.21
C LEU A 48 -1.31 16.16 14.00
N THR A 49 -0.34 15.27 13.76
CA THR A 49 1.08 15.63 13.61
C THR A 49 1.61 15.44 12.19
N HIS A 50 0.73 15.39 11.18
CA HIS A 50 1.15 15.10 9.81
C HIS A 50 1.93 16.26 9.15
N GLU A 51 2.96 15.95 8.35
CA GLU A 51 3.82 16.95 7.70
C GLU A 51 3.09 17.82 6.66
N ARG A 52 1.95 17.33 6.16
CA ARG A 52 1.10 18.06 5.19
C ARG A 52 0.27 19.18 5.84
N GLY A 53 0.35 19.30 7.17
CA GLY A 53 -0.30 20.35 7.95
C GLY A 53 -1.43 19.85 8.83
N LYS A 54 -2.10 20.80 9.49
CA LYS A 54 -3.20 20.54 10.42
C LYS A 54 -4.50 20.25 9.65
N PRO A 55 -5.25 19.18 10.01
CA PRO A 55 -6.55 18.90 9.42
C PRO A 55 -7.66 19.74 10.07
N ASP A 56 -8.70 20.04 9.29
CA ASP A 56 -9.95 20.65 9.76
C ASP A 56 -11.02 19.58 10.06
N THR A 57 -10.92 18.43 9.38
CA THR A 57 -11.80 17.29 9.59
C THR A 57 -11.00 16.01 9.81
N ILE A 58 -11.45 15.20 10.79
CA ILE A 58 -10.93 13.85 11.04
C ILE A 58 -12.14 12.92 11.17
N HIS A 59 -12.14 11.83 10.41
CA HIS A 59 -13.12 10.76 10.54
C HIS A 59 -12.41 9.47 10.95
N LEU A 60 -12.83 8.90 12.07
CA LEU A 60 -12.43 7.58 12.54
C LEU A 60 -13.63 6.63 12.45
N SER A 61 -13.45 5.47 11.84
CA SER A 61 -14.47 4.42 11.72
C SER A 61 -13.95 3.12 12.29
N ILE A 62 -14.79 2.45 13.08
CA ILE A 62 -14.50 1.15 13.70
C ILE A 62 -15.63 0.22 13.34
N GLU A 63 -15.33 -0.84 12.58
CA GLU A 63 -16.32 -1.78 12.07
C GLU A 63 -15.91 -3.21 12.40
N LYS A 64 -16.85 -4.01 12.92
CA LYS A 64 -16.61 -5.44 13.10
C LYS A 64 -16.44 -6.12 11.74
N VAL A 65 -15.35 -6.85 11.58
CA VAL A 65 -15.12 -7.69 10.39
C VAL A 65 -15.96 -8.96 10.54
N LYS A 66 -16.76 -9.28 9.51
CA LYS A 66 -17.68 -10.43 9.53
C LYS A 66 -17.03 -11.67 8.93
N GLU A 67 -16.13 -11.46 7.98
CA GLU A 67 -15.39 -12.49 7.27
C GLU A 67 -14.14 -12.90 8.05
N ASN A 68 -13.71 -14.16 7.90
CA ASN A 68 -12.43 -14.59 8.43
C ASN A 68 -11.29 -13.95 7.62
N PRO A 69 -10.22 -13.44 8.27
CA PRO A 69 -9.08 -12.91 7.56
C PRO A 69 -8.37 -14.03 6.78
N VAL A 70 -7.91 -13.69 5.58
CA VAL A 70 -6.98 -14.55 4.83
C VAL A 70 -5.56 -14.24 5.28
N PHE A 71 -4.79 -15.27 5.62
CA PHE A 71 -3.37 -15.12 5.91
C PHE A 71 -2.56 -15.17 4.61
N VAL A 72 -1.73 -14.16 4.40
CA VAL A 72 -0.85 -14.04 3.23
C VAL A 72 0.59 -14.03 3.72
N PRO A 73 1.45 -14.96 3.26
CA PRO A 73 2.85 -14.97 3.62
C PRO A 73 3.57 -13.67 3.19
N PRO A 74 4.52 -13.17 3.99
CA PRO A 74 5.34 -12.03 3.60
C PRO A 74 6.12 -12.27 2.29
N ILE A 75 6.04 -11.31 1.36
CA ILE A 75 6.89 -11.23 0.18
C ILE A 75 8.30 -10.79 0.56
N SER A 76 9.31 -11.20 -0.22
CA SER A 76 10.71 -10.85 0.03
C SER A 76 10.94 -9.35 -0.19
N ILE A 77 11.85 -8.75 0.58
CA ILE A 77 12.21 -7.33 0.44
C ILE A 77 13.58 -7.23 -0.21
N LYS A 78 13.71 -6.35 -1.19
CA LYS A 78 15.00 -6.01 -1.81
C LYS A 78 15.17 -4.50 -1.85
N ASN A 79 16.25 -4.01 -1.25
CA ASN A 79 16.61 -2.60 -1.32
C ASN A 79 17.50 -2.35 -2.54
N HIS A 80 17.21 -1.26 -3.25
CA HIS A 80 18.05 -0.76 -4.34
C HIS A 80 18.71 0.55 -3.95
N GLU A 81 19.74 0.92 -4.70
CA GLU A 81 20.45 2.18 -4.54
C GLU A 81 20.16 3.08 -5.73
N ALA A 82 19.92 4.36 -5.45
CA ALA A 82 19.79 5.41 -6.44
C ALA A 82 20.09 6.76 -5.77
N ASN A 83 20.82 7.62 -6.48
CA ASN A 83 21.25 8.92 -5.96
C ASN A 83 20.55 10.10 -6.66
N THR A 84 19.80 9.83 -7.74
CA THR A 84 19.07 10.84 -8.51
C THR A 84 17.66 10.36 -8.81
N VAL A 85 16.76 11.29 -9.11
CA VAL A 85 15.37 10.97 -9.47
C VAL A 85 15.29 10.18 -10.77
N GLU A 86 16.14 10.52 -11.73
CA GLU A 86 16.25 9.82 -13.00
C GLU A 86 16.74 8.38 -12.78
N GLY A 87 17.77 8.19 -11.94
CA GLY A 87 18.30 6.87 -11.62
C GLY A 87 17.29 5.99 -10.90
N GLY A 88 16.59 6.52 -9.90
CA GLY A 88 15.55 5.77 -9.17
C GLY A 88 14.40 5.36 -10.08
N ARG A 89 13.95 6.28 -10.96
CA ARG A 89 12.89 5.99 -11.93
C ARG A 89 13.33 4.98 -12.98
N GLU A 90 14.58 5.01 -13.44
CA GLU A 90 15.08 4.01 -14.39
C GLU A 90 15.15 2.62 -13.73
N VAL A 91 15.58 2.52 -12.47
CA VAL A 91 15.50 1.25 -11.71
C VAL A 91 14.06 0.72 -11.66
N ALA A 92 13.08 1.59 -11.37
CA ALA A 92 11.67 1.20 -11.36
C ALA A 92 11.19 0.71 -12.74
N CYS A 93 11.52 1.44 -13.81
CA CYS A 93 11.19 1.05 -15.19
C CYS A 93 11.82 -0.30 -15.55
N GLN A 94 13.10 -0.50 -15.25
CA GLN A 94 13.79 -1.75 -15.57
C GLN A 94 13.19 -2.95 -14.83
N LEU A 95 12.80 -2.78 -13.56
CA LEU A 95 12.09 -3.82 -12.81
C LEU A 95 10.75 -4.16 -13.46
N LEU A 96 9.96 -3.15 -13.82
CA LEU A 96 8.66 -3.36 -14.49
C LEU A 96 8.83 -4.06 -15.86
N ARG A 97 9.83 -3.68 -16.65
CA ARG A 97 10.16 -4.36 -17.92
C ARG A 97 10.54 -5.83 -17.68
N ASN A 98 11.36 -6.10 -16.66
CA ASN A 98 11.77 -7.47 -16.32
C ASN A 98 10.59 -8.34 -15.84
N ILE A 99 9.58 -7.73 -15.22
CA ILE A 99 8.33 -8.42 -14.84
C ILE A 99 7.46 -8.72 -16.07
N GLY A 100 7.62 -7.98 -17.16
CA GLY A 100 6.87 -8.15 -18.41
C GLY A 100 5.85 -7.04 -18.70
N ILE A 101 5.87 -5.94 -17.95
CA ILE A 101 4.99 -4.80 -18.19
C ILE A 101 5.42 -4.08 -19.48
N SER A 102 4.47 -3.76 -20.36
CA SER A 102 4.77 -3.09 -21.62
C SER A 102 5.26 -1.66 -21.42
N GLU A 103 6.05 -1.15 -22.37
CA GLU A 103 6.54 0.23 -22.31
C GLU A 103 5.38 1.26 -22.31
N ASN A 104 4.30 0.98 -23.04
CA ASN A 104 3.10 1.83 -23.02
C ASN A 104 2.50 1.94 -21.62
N SER A 105 2.42 0.82 -20.90
CA SER A 105 1.87 0.76 -19.54
C SER A 105 2.80 1.44 -18.54
N ILE A 106 4.12 1.26 -18.67
CA ILE A 106 5.11 1.96 -17.84
C ILE A 106 4.99 3.47 -18.03
N GLN A 107 4.90 3.94 -19.27
CA GLN A 107 4.74 5.36 -19.58
C GLN A 107 3.43 5.92 -19.01
N SER A 108 2.31 5.20 -19.17
CA SER A 108 1.01 5.55 -18.61
C SER A 108 1.07 5.68 -17.08
N ALA A 109 1.74 4.73 -16.41
CA ALA A 109 1.95 4.76 -14.97
C ALA A 109 2.80 5.97 -14.54
N LEU A 110 3.92 6.23 -15.21
CA LEU A 110 4.78 7.38 -14.88
C LEU A 110 4.05 8.72 -15.10
N GLN A 111 3.28 8.85 -16.16
CA GLN A 111 2.44 10.03 -16.39
C GLN A 111 1.42 10.20 -15.27
N HIS A 112 0.78 9.11 -14.84
CA HIS A 112 -0.17 9.12 -13.74
C HIS A 112 0.48 9.62 -12.44
N MET A 113 1.63 9.06 -12.09
CA MET A 113 2.31 9.31 -10.83
C MET A 113 2.95 10.72 -10.74
N LYS A 114 3.18 11.37 -11.88
CA LYS A 114 3.69 12.75 -11.98
C LYS A 114 2.59 13.82 -11.96
N LYS A 115 1.31 13.44 -11.90
CA LYS A 115 0.22 14.41 -11.86
C LYS A 115 0.29 15.24 -10.57
N PRO A 116 0.10 16.57 -10.63
CA PRO A 116 0.14 17.43 -9.44
C PRO A 116 -0.93 17.05 -8.41
N LYS A 117 -2.09 16.60 -8.90
CA LYS A 117 -3.19 16.10 -8.08
C LYS A 117 -3.07 14.59 -7.97
N SER A 118 -2.56 14.14 -6.82
CA SER A 118 -2.52 12.72 -6.46
C SER A 118 -3.93 12.14 -6.42
N ILE A 119 -4.11 10.95 -6.98
CA ILE A 119 -5.33 10.17 -6.76
C ILE A 119 -5.32 9.61 -5.33
N ARG A 120 -6.50 9.45 -4.74
CA ARG A 120 -6.60 9.01 -3.33
C ARG A 120 -6.38 7.51 -3.13
N GLY A 121 -6.61 6.74 -4.18
CA GLY A 121 -6.43 5.28 -4.22
C GLY A 121 -5.33 4.89 -5.20
N ALA A 122 -5.45 3.70 -5.77
CA ALA A 122 -4.62 3.25 -6.88
C ALA A 122 -5.37 3.38 -8.21
N ALA A 123 -4.63 3.63 -9.28
CA ALA A 123 -5.10 3.44 -10.64
C ALA A 123 -4.82 1.99 -11.05
N LEU A 124 -5.80 1.34 -11.68
CA LEU A 124 -5.60 0.00 -12.24
C LEU A 124 -5.31 0.19 -13.73
N ILE A 125 -4.13 -0.20 -14.16
CA ILE A 125 -3.65 -0.04 -15.53
C ILE A 125 -3.45 -1.42 -16.14
N ASP A 126 -4.02 -1.64 -17.31
CA ASP A 126 -3.78 -2.85 -18.11
C ASP A 126 -2.29 -2.98 -18.45
N GLU A 127 -1.69 -4.14 -18.17
CA GLU A 127 -0.24 -4.33 -18.28
C GLU A 127 0.30 -4.24 -19.72
N VAL A 128 -0.55 -4.42 -20.73
CA VAL A 128 -0.16 -4.44 -22.16
C VAL A 128 -0.48 -3.11 -22.85
N SER A 129 -1.73 -2.67 -22.77
CA SER A 129 -2.25 -1.50 -23.50
C SER A 129 -1.97 -0.17 -22.79
N GLY A 130 -1.73 -0.19 -21.48
CA GLY A 130 -1.57 1.01 -20.66
C GLY A 130 -2.89 1.76 -20.39
N LEU A 131 -4.03 1.17 -20.74
CA LEU A 131 -5.35 1.74 -20.48
C LEU A 131 -5.74 1.61 -19.01
N ARG A 132 -6.45 2.61 -18.50
CA ARG A 132 -6.96 2.62 -17.13
C ARG A 132 -8.28 1.85 -17.02
N LEU A 133 -8.34 0.87 -16.13
CA LEU A 133 -9.43 -0.10 -16.01
C LEU A 133 -10.46 0.22 -14.91
N ASP A 134 -10.08 0.93 -13.84
CA ASP A 134 -10.97 1.11 -12.67
C ASP A 134 -12.15 2.06 -12.90
N GLN A 135 -12.05 2.95 -13.90
CA GLN A 135 -13.05 3.97 -14.21
C GLN A 135 -13.47 4.84 -12.99
N ARG A 136 -12.61 4.99 -11.96
CA ARG A 136 -12.89 5.76 -10.73
C ARG A 136 -12.29 7.17 -10.72
N GLY A 137 -11.69 7.64 -11.81
CA GLY A 137 -11.14 9.00 -11.93
C GLY A 137 -10.19 9.35 -10.77
N ASP A 138 -10.37 10.49 -10.12
CA ASP A 138 -9.51 10.93 -9.00
C ASP A 138 -9.73 10.14 -7.69
N LYS A 139 -10.77 9.32 -7.61
CA LYS A 139 -11.00 8.45 -6.43
C LYS A 139 -10.02 7.28 -6.42
N GLY A 140 -9.85 6.62 -7.57
CA GLY A 140 -9.10 5.36 -7.64
C GLY A 140 -9.71 4.26 -6.77
N VAL A 141 -8.97 3.17 -6.62
CA VAL A 141 -9.33 2.01 -5.79
C VAL A 141 -8.59 2.09 -4.46
N ARG A 142 -9.32 2.07 -3.34
CA ARG A 142 -8.69 2.17 -2.00
C ARG A 142 -8.60 0.79 -1.36
N VAL A 143 -7.42 0.18 -1.45
CA VAL A 143 -7.14 -1.06 -0.71
C VAL A 143 -7.38 -0.82 0.77
N SER A 144 -8.14 -1.71 1.41
CA SER A 144 -8.50 -1.58 2.81
C SER A 144 -8.60 -2.95 3.50
N ARG A 145 -8.71 -2.97 4.83
CA ARG A 145 -8.76 -4.19 5.65
C ARG A 145 -7.52 -5.07 5.43
N MET A 146 -6.33 -4.48 5.50
CA MET A 146 -5.09 -5.24 5.70
C MET A 146 -4.37 -4.81 6.96
N ASP A 147 -3.61 -5.74 7.53
CA ASP A 147 -2.64 -5.44 8.57
C ASP A 147 -1.60 -6.55 8.65
N TRP A 148 -0.54 -6.33 9.42
CA TRP A 148 0.36 -7.40 9.80
C TRP A 148 -0.20 -8.18 10.98
N ASP A 149 0.00 -9.49 10.96
CA ASP A 149 -0.02 -10.27 12.19
C ASP A 149 1.16 -9.84 13.09
N VAL A 150 0.89 -9.64 14.38
CA VAL A 150 1.85 -9.04 15.32
C VAL A 150 3.09 -9.90 15.51
N GLU A 151 2.92 -11.23 15.62
CA GLU A 151 4.04 -12.16 15.80
C GLU A 151 4.89 -12.25 14.52
N SER A 152 4.22 -12.32 13.38
CA SER A 152 4.87 -12.36 12.06
C SER A 152 5.67 -11.07 11.78
N LEU A 153 5.13 -9.90 12.12
CA LEU A 153 5.85 -8.62 11.98
C LEU A 153 7.09 -8.58 12.87
N ARG A 154 6.96 -8.97 14.15
CA ARG A 154 8.10 -9.03 15.08
C ARG A 154 9.18 -9.97 14.59
N PHE A 155 8.81 -11.11 13.99
CA PHE A 155 9.77 -12.03 13.39
C PHE A 155 10.50 -11.36 12.22
N MET A 156 9.76 -10.77 11.27
CA MET A 156 10.35 -10.10 10.12
C MET A 156 11.28 -8.94 10.51
N GLN A 157 10.93 -8.16 11.53
CA GLN A 157 11.74 -7.05 12.03
C GLN A 157 13.08 -7.48 12.64
N LYS A 158 13.19 -8.72 13.13
CA LYS A 158 14.48 -9.26 13.60
C LYS A 158 15.42 -9.58 12.45
N SER A 159 14.88 -9.96 11.29
CA SER A 159 15.64 -10.36 10.11
C SER A 159 15.88 -9.24 9.09
N ASP A 160 15.04 -8.20 9.07
CA ASP A 160 15.09 -7.13 8.07
C ASP A 160 14.79 -5.75 8.70
N SER A 161 15.82 -4.89 8.72
CA SER A 161 15.72 -3.52 9.23
C SER A 161 14.87 -2.59 8.35
N SER A 162 14.47 -3.03 7.16
CA SER A 162 13.60 -2.27 6.24
C SER A 162 12.17 -2.09 6.78
N LEU A 163 11.72 -2.96 7.70
CA LEU A 163 10.38 -2.96 8.30
C LEU A 163 10.33 -2.35 9.70
N VAL A 164 11.21 -1.40 10.00
CA VAL A 164 11.24 -0.71 11.31
C VAL A 164 10.33 0.51 11.33
N HIS A 165 10.26 1.25 10.23
CA HIS A 165 9.46 2.48 10.17
C HIS A 165 8.00 2.17 9.83
N GLN A 166 7.07 2.79 10.56
CA GLN A 166 5.63 2.61 10.38
C GLN A 166 5.17 2.74 8.92
N ARG A 167 5.71 3.70 8.16
CA ARG A 167 5.38 3.87 6.73
C ARG A 167 5.79 2.65 5.89
N ALA A 168 6.94 2.04 6.18
CA ALA A 168 7.40 0.85 5.48
C ALA A 168 6.55 -0.37 5.84
N ILE A 169 6.14 -0.51 7.10
CA ILE A 169 5.24 -1.57 7.59
C ILE A 169 3.87 -1.47 6.90
N GLU A 170 3.27 -0.27 6.88
CA GLU A 170 1.99 0.00 6.21
C GLU A 170 2.07 -0.26 4.70
N ALA A 171 3.12 0.25 4.05
CA ALA A 171 3.33 0.07 2.61
C ALA A 171 3.56 -1.41 2.25
N SER A 172 4.34 -2.15 3.05
CA SER A 172 4.55 -3.57 2.80
C SER A 172 3.28 -4.36 3.02
N ALA A 173 2.46 -4.05 4.03
CA ALA A 173 1.19 -4.75 4.25
C ALA A 173 0.26 -4.62 3.04
N LEU A 174 0.15 -3.40 2.51
CA LEU A 174 -0.62 -3.11 1.30
C LEU A 174 -0.04 -3.87 0.09
N ALA A 175 1.26 -3.75 -0.16
CA ALA A 175 1.92 -4.41 -1.29
C ALA A 175 1.76 -5.94 -1.25
N ASN A 176 1.84 -6.54 -0.06
CA ASN A 176 1.61 -7.98 0.14
C ASN A 176 0.17 -8.36 -0.22
N LYS A 177 -0.83 -7.63 0.31
CA LYS A 177 -2.23 -7.88 -0.03
C LYS A 177 -2.48 -7.73 -1.53
N VAL A 178 -1.90 -6.72 -2.17
CA VAL A 178 -2.07 -6.48 -3.60
C VAL A 178 -1.42 -7.60 -4.42
N ALA A 179 -0.19 -7.98 -4.09
CA ALA A 179 0.55 -9.04 -4.77
C ALA A 179 -0.04 -10.44 -4.57
N PHE A 180 -0.91 -10.63 -3.56
CA PHE A 180 -1.63 -11.87 -3.35
C PHE A 180 -2.66 -12.16 -4.46
N TYR A 181 -3.18 -11.12 -5.12
CA TYR A 181 -4.17 -11.30 -6.16
C TYR A 181 -3.51 -11.62 -7.50
N PRO A 182 -3.79 -12.78 -8.13
CA PRO A 182 -3.13 -13.22 -9.36
C PRO A 182 -3.42 -12.31 -10.56
N GLU A 183 -4.50 -11.52 -10.49
CA GLU A 183 -4.83 -10.52 -11.50
C GLU A 183 -3.87 -9.32 -11.47
N VAL A 184 -3.16 -9.08 -10.35
CA VAL A 184 -2.19 -7.99 -10.22
C VAL A 184 -0.79 -8.51 -10.50
N VAL A 185 -0.19 -8.04 -11.58
CA VAL A 185 1.14 -8.48 -12.03
C VAL A 185 2.25 -7.68 -11.37
N ALA A 186 2.03 -6.38 -11.18
CA ALA A 186 2.97 -5.51 -10.49
C ALA A 186 2.28 -4.32 -9.80
N GLU A 187 2.99 -3.67 -8.89
CA GLU A 187 2.63 -2.37 -8.31
C GLU A 187 3.79 -1.39 -8.49
N LEU A 188 3.49 -0.13 -8.82
CA LEU A 188 4.41 1.01 -8.69
C LEU A 188 3.83 2.00 -7.69
N CYS A 189 4.64 2.44 -6.73
CA CYS A 189 4.22 3.39 -5.70
C CYS A 189 5.36 4.34 -5.32
N TRP A 190 5.03 5.61 -5.13
CA TRP A 190 5.83 6.52 -4.30
C TRP A 190 4.91 7.51 -3.58
N SER A 191 5.36 7.96 -2.41
CA SER A 191 4.54 8.80 -1.53
C SER A 191 4.18 10.12 -2.19
N ASP A 192 3.02 10.68 -1.85
CA ASP A 192 2.64 12.06 -2.12
C ASP A 192 3.07 13.02 -0.99
N ASP A 193 3.69 12.51 0.07
CA ASP A 193 4.27 13.30 1.16
C ASP A 193 5.57 13.99 0.72
N PRO A 194 5.67 15.34 0.80
CA PRO A 194 6.81 16.09 0.28
C PRO A 194 8.17 15.66 0.84
N GLY A 195 8.23 15.22 2.11
CA GLY A 195 9.47 14.81 2.78
C GLY A 195 9.91 13.38 2.49
N TYR A 196 9.10 12.56 1.80
CA TYR A 196 9.37 11.13 1.61
C TYR A 196 9.57 10.77 0.13
N THR A 197 10.82 10.56 -0.27
CA THR A 197 11.20 10.35 -1.67
C THR A 197 11.36 8.87 -2.05
N THR A 198 11.46 7.97 -1.08
CA THR A 198 11.49 6.52 -1.29
C THR A 198 10.11 6.03 -1.74
N GLY A 199 10.10 5.14 -2.72
CA GLY A 199 8.94 4.33 -3.04
C GLY A 199 9.37 2.92 -3.39
N TYR A 200 8.61 2.25 -4.24
CA TYR A 200 8.85 0.86 -4.56
C TYR A 200 8.20 0.39 -5.87
N VAL A 201 8.68 -0.74 -6.34
CA VAL A 201 7.99 -1.62 -7.29
C VAL A 201 7.74 -2.96 -6.60
N THR A 202 6.57 -3.56 -6.79
CA THR A 202 6.29 -4.93 -6.33
C THR A 202 5.96 -5.80 -7.53
N GLY A 203 6.47 -7.04 -7.55
CA GLY A 203 6.14 -8.03 -8.58
C GLY A 203 6.94 -9.31 -8.33
N GLN A 204 6.47 -10.44 -8.89
CA GLN A 204 7.14 -11.75 -8.75
C GLN A 204 7.46 -12.14 -7.30
N GLY A 205 6.62 -11.74 -6.34
CA GLY A 205 6.82 -12.03 -4.91
C GLY A 205 7.94 -11.23 -4.23
N ILE A 206 8.34 -10.09 -4.79
CA ILE A 206 9.38 -9.22 -4.24
C ILE A 206 8.88 -7.76 -4.13
N TYR A 207 9.11 -7.16 -2.97
CA TYR A 207 8.94 -5.73 -2.67
C TYR A 207 10.28 -5.00 -2.86
N HIS A 208 10.46 -4.37 -4.02
CA HIS A 208 11.67 -3.64 -4.39
C HIS A 208 11.60 -2.20 -3.89
N ARG A 209 12.31 -1.87 -2.81
CA ARG A 209 12.41 -0.51 -2.27
C ARG A 209 13.42 0.29 -3.08
N ILE A 210 13.02 1.48 -3.53
CA ILE A 210 13.81 2.32 -4.45
C ILE A 210 13.84 3.74 -3.88
N PRO A 211 15.02 4.27 -3.49
CA PRO A 211 15.15 5.66 -3.09
C PRO A 211 15.00 6.60 -4.31
N CYS A 212 14.78 7.89 -4.05
CA CYS A 212 14.78 8.94 -5.09
C CYS A 212 13.79 8.68 -6.25
N LEU A 213 12.50 8.43 -5.98
CA LEU A 213 11.49 8.35 -7.06
C LEU A 213 10.83 9.70 -7.38
N LYS A 214 11.08 10.70 -6.54
CA LYS A 214 10.69 12.09 -6.72
C LYS A 214 11.63 13.04 -5.99
N GLU A 215 11.56 14.31 -6.35
CA GLU A 215 12.26 15.39 -5.66
C GLU A 215 11.69 15.61 -4.26
N SER A 216 12.56 15.99 -3.32
CA SER A 216 12.13 16.49 -2.01
C SER A 216 11.29 17.76 -2.18
N GLY A 217 10.20 17.89 -1.43
CA GLY A 217 9.24 18.98 -1.57
C GLY A 217 8.15 18.74 -2.63
N ASN A 218 8.30 17.74 -3.51
CA ASN A 218 7.28 17.43 -4.52
C ASN A 218 6.12 16.64 -3.91
N ALA A 219 4.90 17.18 -3.96
CA ALA A 219 3.69 16.55 -3.44
C ALA A 219 3.01 15.57 -4.42
N SER A 220 3.62 15.31 -5.59
CA SER A 220 3.11 14.32 -6.55
C SER A 220 3.48 12.91 -6.10
N GLY A 221 2.53 12.00 -6.19
CA GLY A 221 2.68 10.61 -5.81
C GLY A 221 1.42 9.82 -6.11
N GLY A 222 1.38 8.58 -5.65
CA GLY A 222 0.24 7.72 -5.85
C GLY A 222 0.62 6.26 -5.94
N ARG A 223 -0.31 5.48 -6.48
CA ARG A 223 -0.19 4.04 -6.66
C ARG A 223 -0.76 3.62 -8.00
N VAL A 224 -0.08 2.70 -8.67
CA VAL A 224 -0.54 2.05 -9.89
C VAL A 224 -0.44 0.55 -9.70
N PHE A 225 -1.53 -0.16 -9.97
CA PHE A 225 -1.54 -1.62 -10.06
C PHE A 225 -1.61 -2.01 -11.54
N PHE A 226 -0.63 -2.79 -11.98
CA PHE A 226 -0.62 -3.36 -13.32
C PHE A 226 -1.43 -4.64 -13.31
N ILE A 227 -2.51 -4.65 -14.09
CA ILE A 227 -3.50 -5.73 -14.12
C ILE A 227 -3.30 -6.56 -15.37
N ARG A 228 -3.41 -7.89 -15.21
CA ARG A 228 -3.34 -8.84 -16.32
C ARG A 228 -4.27 -8.45 -17.45
N HIS A 229 -3.77 -8.54 -18.68
CA HIS A 229 -4.54 -8.15 -19.86
C HIS A 229 -5.83 -8.96 -20.07
N ASP A 230 -5.80 -10.22 -19.65
CA ASP A 230 -6.91 -11.17 -19.81
C ASP A 230 -7.90 -11.16 -18.62
N VAL A 231 -7.83 -10.14 -17.74
CA VAL A 231 -8.74 -10.03 -16.59
C VAL A 231 -10.20 -9.99 -17.03
N GLN A 232 -11.00 -10.94 -16.53
CA GLN A 232 -12.41 -11.06 -16.92
C GLN A 232 -13.34 -10.21 -16.05
N ASN A 233 -13.01 -10.04 -14.76
CA ASN A 233 -13.87 -9.34 -13.80
C ASN A 233 -13.08 -8.38 -12.91
N ILE A 234 -12.91 -7.16 -13.40
CA ILE A 234 -12.21 -6.10 -12.67
C ILE A 234 -12.96 -5.65 -11.40
N GLU A 235 -14.29 -5.69 -11.40
CA GLU A 235 -15.10 -5.24 -10.27
C GLU A 235 -15.01 -6.22 -9.08
N ASP A 236 -14.88 -7.52 -9.33
CA ASP A 236 -14.59 -8.50 -8.28
C ASP A 236 -13.21 -8.28 -7.65
N LEU A 237 -12.17 -8.01 -8.46
CA LEU A 237 -10.85 -7.66 -7.96
C LEU A 237 -10.91 -6.39 -7.09
N ILE A 238 -11.59 -5.34 -7.57
CA ILE A 238 -11.81 -4.11 -6.80
C ILE A 238 -12.51 -4.41 -5.48
N HIS A 239 -13.56 -5.22 -5.50
CA HIS A 239 -14.28 -5.60 -4.29
C HIS A 239 -13.37 -6.31 -3.29
N ARG A 240 -12.55 -7.27 -3.73
CA ARG A 240 -11.60 -7.99 -2.87
C ARG A 240 -10.52 -7.05 -2.30
N LEU A 241 -9.93 -6.19 -3.13
CA LEU A 241 -8.99 -5.16 -2.70
C LEU A 241 -9.58 -4.25 -1.61
N GLU A 242 -10.84 -3.84 -1.76
CA GLU A 242 -11.50 -2.94 -0.81
C GLU A 242 -12.07 -3.65 0.43
N ARG A 243 -12.48 -4.94 0.35
CA ARG A 243 -13.33 -5.55 1.38
C ARG A 243 -12.79 -6.83 2.00
N GLN A 244 -11.91 -7.58 1.35
CA GLN A 244 -11.41 -8.84 1.91
C GLN A 244 -10.43 -8.55 3.07
N PRO A 245 -10.69 -9.03 4.29
CA PRO A 245 -9.73 -8.89 5.38
C PRO A 245 -8.50 -9.77 5.13
N VAL A 246 -7.31 -9.20 5.27
CA VAL A 246 -6.04 -9.89 5.05
C VAL A 246 -5.07 -9.60 6.20
N LEU A 247 -4.44 -10.64 6.73
CA LEU A 247 -3.35 -10.53 7.69
C LEU A 247 -2.05 -11.03 7.05
N ILE A 248 -1.00 -10.20 7.09
CA ILE A 248 0.30 -10.57 6.56
C ILE A 248 1.06 -11.36 7.62
N GLY A 249 1.42 -12.59 7.29
CA GLY A 249 2.02 -13.53 8.22
C GLY A 249 1.63 -14.97 7.94
N TRP A 250 1.88 -15.83 8.93
CA TRP A 250 1.56 -17.24 8.88
C TRP A 250 0.49 -17.57 9.92
N GLU A 251 -0.42 -18.50 9.60
CA GLU A 251 -1.31 -19.02 10.64
C GLU A 251 -0.50 -19.66 11.78
N LYS A 252 -0.96 -19.53 13.04
CA LYS A 252 -0.23 -20.01 14.23
C LYS A 252 0.36 -21.42 14.10
N LYS A 253 -0.38 -22.38 13.52
CA LYS A 253 0.11 -23.75 13.28
C LYS A 253 1.28 -23.83 12.29
N ALA A 254 1.27 -22.98 11.26
CA ALA A 254 2.37 -22.89 10.30
C ALA A 254 3.57 -22.14 10.91
N PHE A 255 3.33 -21.10 11.71
CA PHE A 255 4.37 -20.32 12.38
C PHE A 255 5.15 -21.16 13.42
N GLU A 256 4.47 -21.94 14.25
CA GLU A 256 5.09 -22.86 15.23
C GLU A 256 5.97 -23.93 14.55
N THR A 257 5.58 -24.39 13.37
CA THR A 257 6.36 -25.37 12.59
C THR A 257 7.61 -24.73 11.97
N MET A 258 7.53 -23.45 11.58
CA MET A 258 8.65 -22.71 11.00
C MET A 258 9.70 -22.33 12.05
N ASN A 259 9.29 -21.87 13.24
CA ASN A 259 10.22 -21.52 14.32
C ASN A 259 11.04 -22.74 14.80
N LYS A 260 10.43 -23.94 14.87
CA LYS A 260 11.14 -25.18 15.22
C LYS A 260 12.23 -25.59 14.23
N ARG A 261 12.23 -25.05 13.00
CA ARG A 261 13.26 -25.35 11.98
C ARG A 261 14.43 -24.36 11.99
N VAL A 262 14.29 -23.20 12.62
CA VAL A 262 15.35 -22.18 12.72
C VAL A 262 16.19 -22.38 14.00
N GLU A 263 15.68 -23.12 14.98
CA GLU A 263 16.37 -23.48 16.22
C GLU A 263 17.22 -24.77 16.14
N VAL A 264 17.47 -25.31 14.93
CA VAL A 264 18.30 -26.51 14.68
C VAL A 264 19.52 -26.17 13.84
#